data_AF-A0A6M7TFP0-F1
#
_entry.id   AF-A0A6M7TFP0-F1
#
_cell.length_a   1.000
_cell.length_b   1.000
_cell.length_c   1.000
_cell.angle_alpha   90.00
_cell.angle_beta   90.00
_cell.angle_gamma   90.00
#
_symmetry.space_group_name_H-M   'P 1'
#
loop_
_entity.id
_entity.type
_entity.pdbx_description
1 polymer ?
#
loop_
_entity_poly.entity_id
_entity_poly.type
_entity_poly.pdbx_seq_one_letter_code
_entity_poly.pdbx_strand_id
1 'polypeptide(L)'
;MSNKVRVEGDRLIIEAGGQIIVRDGGIILAEPGAIVEILNRIEAFDGTTFTLSPREQCVRTTSSSPVSIVVPPYSAVPFPPGTSRKVIQGGTGQVTFVAGDGVTILSSETLKIAKRNAAAVITATDLQDTWQLIGYLEKAT
;
A
#
# COMPACT_ATOMS: atom_id res chain seq x y z
N MET A 1 0.31 17.66 -26.55
CA MET A 1 0.44 17.03 -25.22
C MET A 1 -0.16 15.64 -25.34
N SER A 2 0.55 14.58 -24.98
CA SER A 2 -0.03 13.23 -24.99
C SER A 2 -1.17 13.19 -23.96
N ASN A 3 -2.35 12.76 -24.40
CA ASN A 3 -3.51 12.63 -23.53
C ASN A 3 -3.17 11.60 -22.45
N LYS A 4 -3.30 11.96 -21.17
CA LYS A 4 -2.97 11.06 -20.04
C LYS A 4 -4.05 10.01 -19.78
N VAL A 5 -5.17 10.09 -20.50
CA VAL A 5 -6.31 9.20 -20.40
C VAL A 5 -6.89 8.99 -21.79
N ARG A 6 -7.23 7.74 -22.13
CA ARG A 6 -8.01 7.37 -23.32
C ARG A 6 -9.26 6.59 -22.93
N VAL A 7 -10.27 6.63 -23.80
CA VAL A 7 -11.45 5.74 -23.71
C VAL A 7 -11.23 4.59 -24.68
N GLU A 8 -11.43 3.36 -24.23
CA GLU A 8 -11.36 2.15 -25.06
C GLU A 8 -12.59 1.29 -24.78
N GLY A 9 -13.58 1.35 -25.67
CA GLY A 9 -14.88 0.71 -25.44
C GLY A 9 -15.61 1.32 -24.24
N ASP A 10 -15.98 0.46 -23.29
CA ASP A 10 -16.65 0.80 -22.03
C ASP A 10 -15.67 1.17 -20.90
N ARG A 11 -14.37 1.29 -21.19
CA ARG A 11 -13.31 1.51 -20.19
C ARG A 11 -12.65 2.87 -20.35
N LEU A 12 -12.36 3.51 -19.21
CA LEU A 12 -11.48 4.66 -19.11
C LEU A 12 -10.07 4.19 -18.71
N ILE A 13 -9.07 4.42 -19.55
CA ILE A 13 -7.68 3.94 -19.37
C ILE A 13 -6.74 5.12 -19.11
N ILE A 14 -6.03 5.08 -17.99
CA ILE A 14 -4.97 6.04 -17.66
C ILE A 14 -3.66 5.53 -18.29
N GLU A 15 -3.15 6.26 -19.29
CA GLU A 15 -2.01 5.81 -20.12
C GLU A 15 -0.64 6.12 -19.49
N ALA A 16 -0.62 6.95 -18.45
CA ALA A 16 0.54 7.25 -17.60
C ALA A 16 0.05 7.73 -16.22
N GLY A 17 0.76 7.42 -15.13
CA GLY A 17 0.35 7.47 -13.70
C GLY A 17 -0.41 8.70 -13.16
N GLY A 18 -1.57 9.02 -13.73
CA GLY A 18 -2.48 10.09 -13.34
C GLY A 18 -3.63 9.60 -12.47
N GLN A 19 -4.45 10.54 -12.02
CA GLN A 19 -5.66 10.30 -11.22
C GLN A 19 -6.89 10.64 -12.06
N ILE A 20 -7.99 9.91 -11.87
CA ILE A 20 -9.30 10.34 -12.36
C ILE A 20 -9.90 11.26 -11.29
N ILE A 21 -9.89 12.56 -11.56
CA ILE A 21 -10.41 13.60 -10.66
C ILE A 21 -11.68 14.17 -11.29
N VAL A 22 -12.80 14.10 -10.57
CA VAL A 22 -14.08 14.68 -11.01
C VAL A 22 -14.25 16.05 -10.34
N ARG A 23 -14.15 17.14 -11.12
CA ARG A 23 -14.34 18.54 -10.67
C ARG A 23 -15.35 19.27 -11.57
N ASP A 24 -15.92 20.37 -11.07
CA ASP A 24 -16.88 21.24 -11.77
C ASP A 24 -18.09 20.50 -12.39
N GLY A 25 -18.64 19.51 -11.66
CA GLY A 25 -19.94 18.90 -11.96
C GLY A 25 -19.93 17.55 -12.69
N GLY A 26 -18.83 16.79 -12.68
CA GLY A 26 -18.86 15.45 -13.29
C GLY A 26 -19.63 14.40 -12.48
N ILE A 27 -20.22 13.42 -13.17
CA ILE A 27 -21.12 12.41 -12.61
C ILE A 27 -20.68 11.01 -13.06
N ILE A 28 -20.68 10.05 -12.13
CA ILE A 28 -20.57 8.60 -12.39
C ILE A 28 -21.99 8.06 -12.47
N LEU A 29 -22.40 7.51 -13.61
CA LEU A 29 -23.73 6.89 -13.79
C LEU A 29 -23.57 5.36 -13.80
N ALA A 30 -24.44 4.68 -13.06
CA ALA A 30 -24.41 3.24 -12.86
C ALA A 30 -25.83 2.66 -13.07
N GLU A 31 -25.92 1.52 -13.75
CA GLU A 31 -27.19 0.86 -14.08
C GLU A 31 -27.89 0.26 -12.82
N PRO A 32 -29.21 0.00 -12.85
CA PRO A 32 -29.90 -0.73 -11.77
C PRO A 32 -29.24 -2.09 -11.49
N GLY A 33 -28.53 -2.20 -10.36
CA GLY A 33 -27.78 -3.40 -9.95
C GLY A 33 -26.27 -3.33 -10.12
N ALA A 34 -25.71 -2.19 -10.56
CA ALA A 34 -24.27 -1.99 -10.63
C ALA A 34 -23.65 -1.79 -9.23
N ILE A 35 -22.66 -2.61 -8.89
CA ILE A 35 -21.81 -2.43 -7.70
C ILE A 35 -20.48 -1.81 -8.18
N VAL A 36 -20.21 -0.58 -7.75
CA VAL A 36 -18.93 0.12 -7.97
C VAL A 36 -18.14 0.07 -6.67
N GLU A 37 -17.37 -1.00 -6.44
CA GLU A 37 -16.56 -1.14 -5.24
C GLU A 37 -15.08 -0.88 -5.50
N ILE A 38 -14.52 0.04 -4.72
CA ILE A 38 -13.08 0.12 -4.47
C ILE A 38 -12.79 -0.82 -3.28
N LEU A 39 -12.70 -2.13 -3.55
CA LEU A 39 -12.41 -3.10 -2.49
C LEU A 39 -10.97 -2.97 -1.98
N ASN A 40 -10.78 -3.27 -0.70
CA ASN A 40 -9.47 -3.59 -0.14
C ASN A 40 -8.94 -4.88 -0.79
N ARG A 41 -8.31 -4.77 -1.96
CA ARG A 41 -7.65 -5.90 -2.62
C ARG A 41 -6.52 -6.39 -1.71
N ILE A 42 -6.61 -7.66 -1.30
CA ILE A 42 -5.54 -8.37 -0.61
C ILE A 42 -4.64 -9.02 -1.65
N GLU A 43 -3.40 -8.58 -1.73
CA GLU A 43 -2.38 -9.15 -2.57
C GLU A 43 -1.61 -10.22 -1.80
N ALA A 44 -1.72 -11.48 -2.23
CA ALA A 44 -0.93 -12.56 -1.67
C ALA A 44 0.51 -12.48 -2.19
N PHE A 45 1.50 -12.66 -1.31
CA PHE A 45 2.91 -12.56 -1.65
C PHE A 45 3.72 -13.72 -1.06
N ASP A 46 4.40 -14.49 -1.92
CA ASP A 46 5.22 -15.66 -1.54
C ASP A 46 6.70 -15.48 -1.92
N GLY A 47 7.28 -14.34 -1.53
CA GLY A 47 8.70 -14.08 -1.71
C GLY A 47 9.34 -13.55 -0.42
N THR A 48 10.57 -13.07 -0.53
CA THR A 48 11.37 -12.58 0.61
C THR A 48 11.45 -11.06 0.69
N THR A 49 11.13 -10.35 -0.38
CA THR A 49 11.18 -8.88 -0.43
C THR A 49 10.01 -8.34 -1.22
N PHE A 50 9.21 -7.47 -0.61
CA PHE A 50 8.12 -6.76 -1.27
C PHE A 50 8.29 -5.26 -1.05
N THR A 51 8.41 -4.49 -2.13
CA THR A 51 8.45 -3.02 -2.07
C THR A 51 7.04 -2.48 -2.21
N LEU A 52 6.61 -1.66 -1.24
CA LEU A 52 5.29 -1.04 -1.27
C LEU A 52 5.11 -0.17 -2.51
N SER A 53 3.89 -0.15 -3.05
CA SER A 53 3.51 0.62 -4.22
C SER A 53 2.11 1.26 -4.07
N PRO A 54 1.70 2.13 -4.99
CA PRO A 54 0.37 2.70 -5.01
C PRO A 54 -0.75 1.66 -5.26
N ARG A 55 -0.40 0.45 -5.72
CA ARG A 55 -1.34 -0.54 -6.27
C ARG A 55 -2.07 -1.35 -5.21
N GLU A 56 -1.36 -1.79 -4.18
CA GLU A 56 -1.89 -2.65 -3.14
C GLU A 56 -2.46 -1.83 -1.97
N GLN A 57 -3.59 -2.25 -1.43
CA GLN A 57 -4.12 -1.69 -0.17
C GLN A 57 -3.75 -2.59 1.01
N CYS A 58 -3.70 -3.90 0.75
CA CYS A 58 -3.28 -4.91 1.71
C CYS A 58 -2.36 -5.95 1.07
N VAL A 59 -1.25 -6.26 1.73
CA VAL A 59 -0.36 -7.39 1.40
C VAL A 59 -0.55 -8.49 2.44
N ARG A 60 -0.76 -9.72 2.00
CA ARG A 60 -0.70 -10.91 2.85
C ARG A 60 0.49 -11.75 2.43
N THR A 61 1.52 -11.80 3.26
CA THR A 61 2.67 -12.68 3.00
C THR A 61 2.26 -14.12 3.29
N THR A 62 2.64 -15.06 2.44
CA THR A 62 2.40 -16.50 2.61
C THR A 62 3.71 -17.29 2.77
N SER A 63 4.85 -16.64 2.62
CA SER A 63 6.16 -17.27 2.66
C SER A 63 6.51 -17.88 4.02
N SER A 64 7.20 -19.03 3.98
CA SER A 64 7.85 -19.61 5.15
C SER A 64 9.20 -18.96 5.47
N SER A 65 9.78 -18.23 4.51
CA SER A 65 11.05 -17.52 4.65
C SER A 65 10.84 -16.09 5.18
N PRO A 66 11.83 -15.48 5.86
CA PRO A 66 11.74 -14.09 6.29
C PRO A 66 11.37 -13.14 5.14
N VAL A 67 10.49 -12.18 5.42
CA VAL A 67 9.98 -11.23 4.43
C VAL A 67 10.29 -9.80 4.85
N SER A 68 10.96 -9.06 3.97
CA SER A 68 11.19 -7.62 4.08
C SER A 68 10.10 -6.86 3.33
N ILE A 69 9.36 -6.02 4.03
CA ILE A 69 8.43 -5.05 3.44
C ILE A 69 9.15 -3.72 3.34
N VAL A 70 9.56 -3.34 2.14
CA VAL A 70 10.33 -2.12 1.90
C VAL A 70 9.40 -0.94 1.68
N VAL A 71 9.58 0.10 2.49
CA VAL A 71 8.95 1.41 2.27
C VAL A 71 9.89 2.23 1.38
N PRO A 72 9.54 2.47 0.10
CA PRO A 72 10.41 3.20 -0.82
C PRO A 72 10.46 4.70 -0.50
N PRO A 73 11.53 5.41 -0.90
CA PRO A 73 11.55 6.86 -0.84
C PRO A 73 10.53 7.48 -1.79
N TYR A 74 10.00 8.63 -1.42
CA TYR A 74 9.03 9.42 -2.19
C TYR A 74 9.54 9.73 -3.61
N SER A 75 10.85 9.95 -3.76
CA SER A 75 11.50 10.21 -5.05
C SER A 75 11.40 9.03 -6.03
N ALA A 76 11.30 7.80 -5.53
CA ALA A 76 11.12 6.61 -6.35
C ALA A 76 9.63 6.24 -6.51
N VAL A 77 8.86 6.33 -5.42
CA VAL A 77 7.44 6.00 -5.39
C VAL A 77 6.68 7.05 -4.57
N PRO A 78 6.00 8.01 -5.22
CA PRO A 78 5.32 9.08 -4.51
C PRO A 78 4.03 8.57 -3.86
N PHE A 79 4.00 8.63 -2.53
CA PHE A 79 2.81 8.38 -1.72
C PHE A 79 2.28 9.70 -1.15
N PRO A 80 1.03 10.09 -1.44
CA PRO A 80 0.41 11.23 -0.77
C PRO A 80 0.32 11.01 0.76
N PRO A 81 0.43 12.07 1.58
CA PRO A 81 0.15 12.01 3.01
C PRO A 81 -1.18 11.33 3.33
N GLY A 82 -1.22 10.54 4.41
CA GLY A 82 -2.39 9.75 4.83
C GLY A 82 -2.56 8.41 4.09
N THR A 83 -1.76 8.14 3.06
CA THR A 83 -1.79 6.84 2.37
C THR A 83 -1.39 5.73 3.34
N SER A 84 -2.26 4.73 3.47
CA SER A 84 -2.07 3.60 4.39
C SER A 84 -1.92 2.27 3.64
N ARG A 85 -1.07 1.39 4.16
CA ARG A 85 -0.85 0.02 3.65
C ARG A 85 -0.98 -0.95 4.80
N LYS A 86 -1.83 -1.97 4.63
CA LYS A 86 -1.96 -3.06 5.60
C LYS A 86 -1.07 -4.23 5.19
N VAL A 87 -0.32 -4.78 6.12
CA VAL A 87 0.44 -6.02 5.91
C VAL A 87 -0.01 -7.07 6.91
N ILE A 88 -0.22 -8.29 6.43
CA ILE A 88 -0.61 -9.47 7.21
C ILE A 88 0.51 -10.51 7.07
N GLN A 89 1.04 -11.00 8.19
CA GLN A 89 1.96 -12.13 8.21
C GLN A 89 1.17 -13.44 8.14
N GLY A 90 0.79 -13.90 6.95
CA GLY A 90 0.02 -15.15 6.78
C GLY A 90 0.89 -16.41 6.83
N GLY A 91 2.12 -16.31 6.36
CA GLY A 91 3.14 -17.36 6.39
C GLY A 91 3.85 -17.48 7.75
N THR A 92 4.76 -18.45 7.86
CA THR A 92 5.60 -18.64 9.05
C THR A 92 6.85 -17.76 9.04
N GLY A 93 7.20 -17.19 7.90
CA GLY A 93 8.31 -16.26 7.77
C GLY A 93 8.09 -14.98 8.57
N GLN A 94 9.10 -14.53 9.29
CA GLN A 94 9.06 -13.27 10.03
C GLN A 94 8.94 -12.10 9.06
N VAL A 95 7.92 -11.26 9.24
CA VAL A 95 7.72 -10.04 8.44
C VAL A 95 8.33 -8.85 9.16
N THR A 96 9.18 -8.11 8.46
CA THR A 96 9.87 -6.91 8.96
C THR A 96 9.68 -5.76 7.97
N PHE A 97 9.27 -4.60 8.46
CA PHE A 97 9.28 -3.36 7.69
C PHE A 97 10.71 -2.80 7.62
N VAL A 98 11.11 -2.36 6.44
CA VAL A 98 12.45 -1.83 6.16
C VAL A 98 12.30 -0.45 5.52
N ALA A 99 12.98 0.55 6.08
CA ALA A 99 13.06 1.87 5.48
C ALA A 99 13.99 1.84 4.25
N GLY A 100 13.53 2.37 3.13
CA GLY A 100 14.40 2.72 2.01
C GLY A 100 15.26 3.96 2.31
N ASP A 101 16.07 4.37 1.35
CA ASP A 101 17.02 5.48 1.52
C ASP A 101 16.31 6.78 1.93
N GLY A 102 16.68 7.35 3.08
CA GLY A 102 16.10 8.60 3.59
C GLY A 102 14.72 8.46 4.23
N VAL A 103 14.13 7.26 4.22
CA VAL A 103 12.82 7.00 4.85
C VAL A 103 12.99 6.83 6.37
N THR A 104 12.07 7.41 7.13
CA THR A 104 11.95 7.22 8.59
C THR A 104 10.65 6.52 8.91
N ILE A 105 10.71 5.39 9.63
CA ILE A 105 9.53 4.68 10.13
C ILE A 105 9.44 4.88 11.64
N LEU A 106 8.40 5.60 12.07
CA LEU A 106 8.05 5.84 13.46
C LEU A 106 7.20 4.68 13.98
N SER A 107 7.65 4.05 15.07
CA SER A 107 6.89 3.02 15.77
C SER A 107 7.13 3.13 17.27
N SER A 108 6.12 2.78 18.08
CA SER A 108 6.28 2.63 19.54
C SER A 108 6.95 1.31 19.92
N GLU A 109 7.12 0.41 18.96
CA GLU A 109 7.64 -0.95 19.13
C GLU A 109 8.71 -1.23 18.05
N THR A 110 9.05 -2.49 17.81
CA THR A 110 9.93 -2.84 16.68
C THR A 110 9.22 -2.72 15.33
N LEU A 111 9.97 -2.89 14.23
CA LEU A 111 9.44 -2.92 12.87
C LEU A 111 8.95 -4.31 12.43
N LYS A 112 8.77 -5.26 13.35
CA LYS A 112 8.40 -6.65 13.07
C LYS A 112 6.96 -6.93 13.46
N ILE A 113 6.22 -7.64 12.61
CA ILE A 113 4.89 -8.15 13.00
C ILE A 113 5.08 -9.30 13.99
N ALA A 114 4.43 -9.24 15.15
CA ALA A 114 4.83 -10.08 16.29
C ALA A 114 4.55 -11.57 16.12
N LYS A 115 3.51 -11.92 15.33
CA LYS A 115 3.01 -13.30 15.23
C LYS A 115 2.42 -13.58 13.86
N ARG A 116 2.41 -14.86 13.49
CA ARG A 116 1.63 -15.36 12.36
C ARG A 116 0.14 -15.03 12.53
N ASN A 117 -0.49 -14.70 11.41
CA ASN A 117 -1.86 -14.18 11.24
C ASN A 117 -2.11 -12.82 11.88
N ALA A 118 -1.09 -12.16 12.43
CA ALA A 118 -1.19 -10.79 12.88
C ALA A 118 -0.94 -9.80 11.74
N ALA A 119 -1.29 -8.53 11.98
CA ALA A 119 -1.21 -7.48 10.99
C ALA A 119 -0.68 -6.17 11.58
N ALA A 120 -0.09 -5.37 10.71
CA ALA A 120 0.29 -3.99 10.97
C ALA A 120 -0.16 -3.08 9.83
N VAL A 121 -0.33 -1.80 10.12
CA VAL A 121 -0.65 -0.75 9.15
C VAL A 121 0.48 0.27 9.19
N ILE A 122 0.98 0.62 8.02
CA ILE A 122 1.95 1.69 7.84
C ILE A 122 1.32 2.83 7.04
N THR A 123 1.44 4.04 7.55
CA THR A 123 0.75 5.22 7.01
C THR A 123 1.73 6.37 6.80
N ALA A 124 1.74 6.95 5.60
CA ALA A 124 2.54 8.13 5.31
C ALA A 124 2.03 9.31 6.15
N THR A 125 2.93 10.00 6.87
CA THR A 125 2.56 11.16 7.67
C THR A 125 2.47 12.42 6.80
N ASP A 126 2.27 13.57 7.43
CA ASP A 126 2.33 14.90 6.81
C ASP A 126 3.76 15.32 6.44
N LEU A 127 4.79 14.67 7.00
CA LEU A 127 6.19 14.88 6.65
C LEU A 127 6.62 13.92 5.54
N GLN A 128 7.28 14.44 4.50
CA GLN A 128 7.79 13.61 3.41
C GLN A 128 8.75 12.53 3.94
N ASP A 129 8.69 11.34 3.34
CA ASP A 129 9.53 10.19 3.69
C ASP A 129 9.41 9.74 5.16
N THR A 130 8.40 10.21 5.89
CA THR A 130 8.10 9.81 7.26
C THR A 130 6.83 8.98 7.32
N TRP A 131 6.88 7.86 8.03
CA TRP A 131 5.78 6.89 8.09
C TRP A 131 5.50 6.50 9.52
N GLN A 132 4.23 6.40 9.89
CA GLN A 132 3.79 5.84 11.16
C GLN A 132 3.44 4.35 10.98
N LEU A 133 4.08 3.49 11.76
CA LEU A 133 3.79 2.05 11.81
C LEU A 133 3.10 1.70 13.12
N ILE A 134 1.90 1.12 13.02
CA ILE A 134 1.09 0.66 14.16
C ILE A 134 0.55 -0.75 13.91
N GLY A 135 0.27 -1.48 14.99
CA GLY A 135 -0.36 -2.80 14.90
C GLY A 135 0.17 -3.77 15.94
N TYR A 136 0.05 -5.05 15.63
CA TYR A 136 0.52 -6.11 16.51
C TYR A 136 2.01 -6.40 16.23
N LEU A 137 2.87 -5.55 16.79
CA LEU A 137 4.31 -5.54 16.55
C LEU A 137 5.08 -6.25 17.68
N GLU A 138 6.28 -6.78 17.39
CA GLU A 138 7.14 -7.31 18.46
C GLU A 138 7.53 -6.17 19.40
N LYS A 139 7.46 -6.44 20.70
CA LYS A 139 7.75 -5.47 21.73
C LYS A 139 9.19 -4.96 21.64
N ALA A 140 9.39 -3.64 21.69
CA ALA A 140 10.72 -3.06 21.84
C ALA A 140 11.28 -3.36 23.24
N THR A 141 12.53 -3.82 23.30
CA THR A 141 13.30 -4.05 24.53
C THR A 141 13.96 -2.79 25.02
#